data_AF-A0A7Z9XS25-F1
#
_entry.id   AF-A0A7Z9XS25-F1
#
_cell.length_a   1.000
_cell.length_b   1.000
_cell.length_c   1.000
_cell.angle_alpha   90.00
_cell.angle_beta   90.00
_cell.angle_gamma   90.00
#
_symmetry.space_group_name_H-M   'P 1'
#
loop_
_entity.id
_entity.type
_entity.pdbx_description
1 polymer ?
#
loop_
_entity_poly.entity_id
_entity_poly.type
_entity_poly.pdbx_seq_one_letter_code
_entity_poly.pdbx_strand_id
1 'polypeptide(L)' 'MEQALLVIAAAIMMGLGAVGAAIGIGVLGGRFLEGAARQPELIPMLRTQFFIVMGLTDAVPMI' A
#
# COMPACT_ATOMS: atom_id res chain seq x y z
N MET A 1 -1.61 30.05 -16.11
CA MET A 1 -0.34 29.44 -15.65
C MET A 1 -0.47 28.78 -14.28
N GLU A 2 -1.22 29.37 -13.34
CA GLU A 2 -1.43 28.81 -11.98
C GLU A 2 -1.99 27.39 -11.96
N GLN A 3 -3.03 27.10 -12.75
CA GLN A 3 -3.60 25.73 -12.85
C GLN A 3 -2.59 24.68 -13.34
N ALA A 4 -1.71 25.03 -14.28
CA ALA A 4 -0.69 24.10 -14.76
C ALA A 4 0.31 23.74 -13.64
N LEU A 5 0.68 24.74 -12.82
CA LEU A 5 1.57 24.52 -11.68
C LEU A 5 0.91 23.64 -10.60
N LEU A 6 -0.38 23.85 -10.32
CA LEU A 6 -1.15 23.06 -9.36
C LEU A 6 -1.27 21.59 -9.81
N VAL A 7 -1.51 21.33 -11.09
CA VAL A 7 -1.59 19.97 -11.62
C VAL A 7 -0.24 19.25 -11.52
N ILE A 8 0.87 19.94 -11.82
CA ILE A 8 2.21 19.36 -11.69
C ILE A 8 2.53 19.06 -10.22
N ALA A 9 2.23 20.00 -9.31
CA ALA A 9 2.44 19.80 -7.88
C ALA A 9 1.64 18.60 -7.34
N ALA A 10 0.35 18.50 -7.71
CA ALA A 10 -0.50 17.37 -7.35
C ALA A 10 0.04 16.03 -7.90
N ALA A 11 0.49 16.01 -9.16
CA ALA A 11 1.06 14.81 -9.78
C ALA A 11 2.34 14.34 -9.06
N ILE A 12 3.20 15.27 -8.65
CA ILE A 12 4.42 14.94 -7.89
C ILE A 12 4.07 14.40 -6.51
N MET A 13 3.14 15.02 -5.79
CA MET A 13 2.74 14.55 -4.45
C MET A 13 2.11 13.15 -4.51
N MET A 14 1.18 12.91 -5.43
CA MET A 14 0.58 11.58 -5.61
C MET A 14 1.62 10.54 -6.06
N GLY A 15 2.51 10.90 -6.99
CA GLY A 15 3.57 9.99 -7.46
C GLY A 15 4.53 9.56 -6.35
N LEU A 16 4.96 10.49 -5.51
CA LEU A 16 5.84 10.19 -4.38
C LEU A 16 5.11 9.39 -3.29
N GLY A 17 3.84 9.71 -3.01
CA GLY A 17 3.01 8.93 -2.09
C GLY A 17 2.82 7.49 -2.57
N ALA A 18 2.56 7.30 -3.87
CA ALA A 18 2.36 5.98 -4.47
C ALA A 18 3.61 5.09 -4.37
N VAL A 19 4.81 5.66 -4.45
CA VAL A 19 6.07 4.91 -4.24
C VAL A 19 6.13 4.35 -2.81
N GLY A 20 5.76 5.16 -1.81
CA GLY A 20 5.70 4.72 -0.42
C GLY A 20 4.72 3.57 -0.20
N ALA A 21 3.51 3.68 -0.76
CA ALA A 21 2.52 2.60 -0.69
C ALA A 21 2.98 1.34 -1.42
N ALA A 22 3.58 1.45 -2.61
CA ALA A 22 4.09 0.30 -3.36
C ALA A 22 5.12 -0.50 -2.56
N ILE A 23 6.04 0.19 -1.87
CA ILE A 23 7.03 -0.45 -0.99
C ILE A 23 6.33 -1.12 0.20
N GLY A 24 5.41 -0.42 0.87
CA GLY A 24 4.69 -0.95 2.02
C GLY A 24 3.88 -2.21 1.67
N ILE A 25 3.14 -2.18 0.55
CA ILE A 25 2.36 -3.31 0.05
C ILE A 25 3.29 -4.48 -0.33
N GLY A 26 4.43 -4.21 -0.96
CA GLY A 26 5.41 -5.25 -1.30
C GLY A 26 5.96 -5.98 -0.07
N VAL A 27 6.29 -5.24 0.99
CA VAL A 27 6.77 -5.81 2.26
C VAL A 27 5.67 -6.62 2.95
N LEU A 28 4.45 -6.07 3.04
CA LEU A 28 3.30 -6.75 3.64
C LEU A 28 2.94 -8.04 2.89
N GLY A 29 2.92 -7.99 1.56
CA GLY A 29 2.65 -9.14 0.70
C GLY A 29 3.69 -10.23 0.87
N GLY A 30 4.98 -9.86 0.92
CA GLY A 30 6.07 -10.80 1.20
C GLY A 30 5.90 -11.51 2.55
N ARG A 31 5.62 -10.76 3.62
CA ARG A 31 5.40 -11.34 4.95
C ARG A 31 4.14 -12.20 5.05
N PHE A 32 3.07 -11.80 4.36
CA PHE A 32 1.86 -12.60 4.25
C PHE A 32 2.15 -13.95 3.57
N LEU A 33 2.88 -13.96 2.45
CA LEU A 33 3.25 -15.19 1.74
C LEU A 33 4.18 -16.08 2.58
N GLU A 34 5.16 -15.51 3.29
CA GLU A 34 6.01 -16.26 4.22
C GLU A 34 5.19 -16.92 5.35
N GLY A 35 4.23 -16.18 5.94
CA GLY A 35 3.36 -16.70 6.99
C GLY A 35 2.43 -17.80 6.47
N ALA A 36 1.83 -17.60 5.31
CA ALA A 36 0.96 -18.58 4.65
C ALA A 36 1.71 -19.86 4.27
N ALA A 37 2.97 -19.74 3.79
CA ALA A 37 3.81 -20.89 3.44
C ALA A 37 4.25 -21.68 4.67
N ARG A 38 4.51 -21.02 5.81
CA ARG A 38 4.92 -21.68 7.07
C ARG A 38 3.75 -22.37 7.76
N GLN A 39 2.58 -21.73 7.80
CA GLN A 39 1.40 -22.23 8.50
C GLN A 39 0.13 -21.95 7.68
N PRO A 40 -0.26 -22.88 6.79
CA PRO A 40 -1.40 -22.70 5.89
C PRO A 40 -2.74 -22.48 6.61
N GLU A 41 -2.88 -23.04 7.82
CA GLU A 41 -4.07 -22.90 8.67
C GLU A 41 -4.29 -21.47 9.20
N LEU A 42 -3.24 -20.63 9.24
CA LEU A 42 -3.36 -19.23 9.62
C LEU A 42 -3.80 -18.32 8.47
N ILE A 43 -3.88 -18.81 7.23
CA ILE A 43 -4.23 -18.00 6.05
C ILE A 43 -5.51 -17.15 6.23
N PRO A 44 -6.64 -17.67 6.79
CA PRO A 44 -7.85 -16.87 6.96
C PRO A 44 -7.64 -15.67 7.88
N MET A 45 -6.89 -15.86 8.97
CA MET A 45 -6.55 -14.79 9.92
C MET A 45 -5.59 -13.79 9.29
N LEU A 46 -4.49 -14.28 8.69
CA LEU A 46 -3.46 -13.45 8.06
C LEU A 46 -4.03 -12.62 6.90
N ARG A 47 -4.99 -13.15 6.15
CA ARG A 47 -5.64 -12.45 5.03
C ARG A 47 -6.47 -11.26 5.52
N THR A 48 -7.21 -11.44 6.61
CA THR A 48 -8.01 -10.36 7.21
C THR A 48 -7.11 -9.21 7.68
N GLN A 49 -6.02 -9.55 8.39
CA GLN A 49 -5.03 -8.58 8.84
C GLN A 49 -4.33 -7.90 7.65
N PHE A 50 -3.96 -8.67 6.63
CA PHE A 50 -3.37 -8.15 5.41
C PHE A 50 -4.26 -7.09 4.76
N PHE A 51 -5.56 -7.36 4.56
CA PHE A 51 -6.47 -6.38 3.94
C PHE A 51 -6.65 -5.11 4.77
N ILE A 52 -6.69 -5.22 6.10
CA ILE A 52 -6.79 -4.03 6.97
C ILE A 52 -5.55 -3.14 6.83
N VAL A 53 -4.36 -3.75 6.91
CA VAL A 53 -3.10 -2.99 6.84
C VAL A 53 -2.85 -2.50 5.42
N MET A 54 -3.18 -3.28 4.40
CA MET A 54 -3.10 -2.89 2.99
C MET A 54 -4.02 -1.71 2.69
N GLY A 55 -5.26 -1.72 3.18
CA GLY A 55 -6.18 -0.58 3.07
C GLY A 55 -5.67 0.68 3.76
N LEU A 56 -5.04 0.56 4.94
CA LEU A 56 -4.42 1.70 5.62
C LEU A 56 -3.19 2.24 4.88
N THR A 57 -2.39 1.34 4.27
CA THR A 57 -1.19 1.70 3.49
C THR A 57 -1.56 2.44 2.21
N ASP A 58 -2.64 2.04 1.54
CA ASP A 58 -3.12 2.65 0.30
C ASP A 58 -3.90 3.96 0.54
N ALA A 59 -4.54 4.12 1.71
CA ALA A 59 -5.30 5.32 2.06
C ALA A 59 -4.44 6.60 2.09
N VAL A 60 -3.16 6.52 2.43
CA VAL A 60 -2.28 7.69 2.57
C VAL A 60 -1.99 8.41 1.24
N PRO A 61 -1.65 7.72 0.14
CA PRO A 61 -1.50 8.37 -1.17
C PRO A 61 -2.81 8.69 -1.89
N MET A 62 -3.92 8.06 -1.51
CA MET A 62 -5.21 8.21 -2.22
C MET A 62 -6.05 9.39 -1.71
N ILE A 63 -5.80 9.88 -0.50
CA ILE A 63 -6.52 10.97 0.17
C ILE A 63 -5.64 12.23 0.19
#